data_AF-B3MMJ9-F1
#
_entry.id   AF-B3MMJ9-F1
#
_cell.length_a   1.000
_cell.length_b   1.000
_cell.length_c   1.000
_cell.angle_alpha   90.00
_cell.angle_beta   90.00
_cell.angle_gamma   90.00
#
_symmetry.space_group_name_H-M   'P 1'
#
loop_
_entity.id
_entity.type
_entity.pdbx_description
1 polymer ?
#
loop_
_entity_poly.entity_id
_entity_poly.type
_entity_poly.pdbx_seq_one_letter_code
_entity_poly.pdbx_strand_id
1 'polypeptide(L)'
;MLGLGLQFVTMTIMNLAISQHFLIMLLVRANYRLLNRELRQMIDECKHLSYYSPRNGVFMTKCCFIADQLDNLGRIRSHLHSIVTQLQEVFGLQALMVYTEYYITTIGVSYFLFSMYKYGDTNLRVTTLSRILVFIWMASYYLDALMNLAIILQVQGDEQKMSRILAERTLFAPGLDVRLEESFENTQIQLVRNPLKMNVMHLFPTNYSNTTAMISSVFMNSISLIQYDMANF
;
A
#
# COMPACT_ATOMS: atom_id res chain seq x y z
N MET A 1 -38.33 2.62 -6.02
CA MET A 1 -38.01 2.06 -4.68
C MET A 1 -37.04 0.89 -4.77
N LEU A 2 -37.32 -0.17 -5.55
CA LEU A 2 -36.40 -1.31 -5.73
C LEU A 2 -34.99 -0.92 -6.24
N GLY A 3 -34.88 -0.02 -7.21
CA GLY A 3 -33.59 0.43 -7.75
C GLY A 3 -32.71 1.21 -6.75
N LEU A 4 -33.32 2.10 -5.96
CA LEU A 4 -32.63 2.85 -4.90
C LEU A 4 -32.18 1.91 -3.76
N GLY A 5 -33.00 0.93 -3.39
CA GLY A 5 -32.64 -0.09 -2.41
C GLY A 5 -31.45 -0.94 -2.88
N LEU A 6 -31.47 -1.38 -4.14
CA LEU A 6 -30.38 -2.17 -4.72
C LEU A 6 -29.06 -1.39 -4.77
N GLN A 7 -29.10 -0.12 -5.20
CA GLN A 7 -27.92 0.75 -5.21
C GLN A 7 -27.32 0.95 -3.81
N PHE A 8 -28.17 1.15 -2.80
CA PHE A 8 -27.72 1.30 -1.43
C PHE A 8 -27.07 0.02 -0.89
N VAL A 9 -27.66 -1.15 -1.19
CA VAL A 9 -27.10 -2.45 -0.80
C VAL A 9 -25.74 -2.68 -1.47
N THR A 10 -25.61 -2.41 -2.77
CA THR A 10 -24.34 -2.57 -3.49
C THR A 10 -23.24 -1.64 -2.96
N MET A 11 -23.58 -0.37 -2.66
CA MET A 11 -22.64 0.58 -2.04
C MET A 11 -22.20 0.13 -0.64
N THR A 12 -23.13 -0.39 0.15
CA THR A 12 -22.82 -0.87 1.51
C THR A 12 -21.88 -2.08 1.47
N ILE A 13 -22.13 -3.03 0.56
CA ILE A 13 -21.26 -4.21 0.39
C ILE A 13 -19.86 -3.80 -0.06
N MET A 14 -19.75 -2.88 -1.04
CA MET A 14 -18.47 -2.38 -1.50
C MET A 14 -17.70 -1.66 -0.39
N ASN A 15 -18.35 -0.76 0.35
CA ASN A 15 -17.72 -0.05 1.47
C ASN A 15 -17.26 -0.99 2.58
N LEU A 16 -18.04 -2.03 2.88
CA LEU A 16 -17.65 -3.05 3.86
C LEU A 16 -16.40 -3.80 3.38
N ALA A 17 -16.37 -4.20 2.11
CA ALA A 17 -15.25 -4.94 1.56
C ALA A 17 -13.98 -4.08 1.45
N ILE A 18 -14.10 -2.78 1.11
CA ILE A 18 -12.98 -1.81 1.14
C ILE A 18 -12.45 -1.67 2.57
N SER A 19 -13.34 -1.51 3.55
CA SER A 19 -12.96 -1.40 4.96
C SER A 19 -12.24 -2.66 5.47
N GLN A 20 -12.72 -3.85 5.11
CA GLN A 20 -12.05 -5.11 5.43
C GLN A 20 -10.65 -5.19 4.82
N HIS A 21 -10.52 -4.81 3.54
CA HIS A 21 -9.23 -4.75 2.86
C HIS A 21 -8.27 -3.79 3.59
N PHE A 22 -8.74 -2.59 3.92
CA PHE A 22 -7.97 -1.58 4.65
C PHE A 22 -7.47 -2.10 6.00
N LEU A 23 -8.34 -2.76 6.79
CA LEU A 23 -7.99 -3.31 8.10
C LEU A 23 -6.95 -4.42 7.99
N ILE A 24 -7.08 -5.33 7.03
CA ILE A 24 -6.11 -6.40 6.80
C ILE A 24 -4.76 -5.79 6.41
N MET A 25 -4.76 -4.81 5.51
CA MET A 25 -3.56 -4.10 5.09
C MET A 25 -2.88 -3.33 6.24
N LEU A 26 -3.67 -2.74 7.13
CA LEU A 26 -3.18 -2.10 8.34
C LEU A 26 -2.50 -3.09 9.28
N LEU A 27 -3.08 -4.28 9.48
CA LEU A 27 -2.49 -5.35 10.27
C LEU A 27 -1.19 -5.85 9.64
N VAL A 28 -1.18 -6.09 8.33
CA VAL A 28 0.02 -6.48 7.58
C VAL A 28 1.13 -5.46 7.78
N ARG A 29 0.82 -4.16 7.66
CA ARG A 29 1.77 -3.09 7.92
C ARG A 29 2.33 -3.12 9.35
N ALA A 30 1.47 -3.29 10.34
CA ALA A 30 1.89 -3.36 11.74
C ALA A 30 2.90 -4.49 11.96
N ASN A 31 2.64 -5.66 11.35
CA ASN A 31 3.55 -6.79 11.38
C ASN A 31 4.88 -6.50 10.66
N TYR A 32 4.86 -5.90 9.47
CA TYR A 32 6.11 -5.49 8.78
C TYR A 32 6.93 -4.49 9.60
N ARG A 33 6.29 -3.56 10.31
CA ARG A 33 6.97 -2.62 11.21
C ARG A 33 7.61 -3.31 12.41
N LEU A 34 6.92 -4.28 13.00
CA LEU A 34 7.47 -5.10 14.07
C LEU A 34 8.68 -5.88 13.57
N LEU A 35 8.55 -6.53 12.41
CA LEU A 35 9.61 -7.28 11.75
C LEU A 35 10.85 -6.43 11.48
N ASN A 36 10.66 -5.21 10.97
CA ASN A 36 11.73 -4.25 10.75
C ASN A 36 12.44 -3.81 12.04
N ARG A 37 11.70 -3.72 13.15
CA ARG A 37 12.26 -3.36 14.45
C ARG A 37 13.09 -4.51 15.01
N GLU A 38 12.58 -5.73 14.97
CA GLU A 38 13.29 -6.94 15.42
C GLU A 38 14.55 -7.18 14.56
N LEU A 39 14.44 -7.06 13.24
CA LEU A 39 15.59 -7.17 12.35
C LEU A 39 16.68 -6.15 12.68
N ARG A 40 16.30 -4.90 12.98
CA ARG A 40 17.27 -3.87 13.33
C ARG A 40 17.96 -4.16 14.65
N GLN A 41 17.23 -4.63 15.65
CA GLN A 41 17.81 -5.09 16.92
C GLN A 41 18.79 -6.25 16.71
N MET A 42 18.44 -7.24 15.88
CA MET A 42 19.33 -8.35 15.55
C MET A 42 20.60 -7.88 14.86
N ILE A 43 20.51 -6.96 13.89
CA ILE A 43 21.69 -6.40 13.20
C ILE A 43 22.57 -5.62 14.17
N ASP A 44 21.99 -4.83 15.08
CA ASP A 44 22.76 -4.09 16.08
C ASP A 44 23.46 -5.05 17.07
N GLU A 45 22.79 -6.15 17.48
CA GLU A 45 23.42 -7.23 18.26
C GLU A 45 24.57 -7.90 17.50
N CYS A 46 24.41 -8.18 16.20
CA CYS A 46 25.47 -8.72 15.34
C CYS A 46 26.66 -7.76 15.22
N LYS A 47 26.42 -6.45 15.03
CA LYS A 47 27.47 -5.42 14.98
C LYS A 47 28.24 -5.36 16.29
N HIS A 48 27.55 -5.42 17.42
CA HIS A 48 28.19 -5.48 18.73
C HIS A 48 29.03 -6.76 18.90
N LEU A 49 28.49 -7.92 18.52
CA LEU A 49 29.21 -9.19 18.59
C LEU A 49 30.46 -9.20 17.70
N SER A 50 30.37 -8.61 16.51
CA SER A 50 31.47 -8.50 15.55
C SER A 50 32.69 -7.74 16.11
N TYR A 51 32.51 -6.93 17.16
CA TYR A 51 33.59 -6.19 17.80
C TYR A 51 34.31 -7.01 18.90
N TYR A 52 33.73 -8.14 19.33
CA TYR A 52 34.31 -9.04 20.34
C TYR A 52 35.07 -10.20 19.68
N SER A 53 36.10 -10.70 20.35
CA SER A 53 36.97 -11.76 19.83
C SER A 53 36.20 -13.08 19.60
N PRO A 54 36.31 -13.71 18.40
CA PRO A 54 35.50 -14.86 17.97
C PRO A 54 35.80 -16.20 18.67
N ARG A 55 36.52 -16.19 19.79
CA ARG A 55 37.11 -17.40 20.41
C ARG A 55 36.37 -17.98 21.62
N ASN A 56 35.18 -17.48 21.95
CA ASN A 56 34.40 -17.98 23.09
C ASN A 56 33.19 -18.79 22.63
N GLY A 57 32.91 -19.94 23.26
CA GLY A 57 31.69 -20.73 22.98
C GLY A 57 30.38 -19.93 23.14
N VAL A 58 30.40 -18.89 23.97
CA VAL A 58 29.29 -17.92 24.13
C VAL A 58 29.03 -17.09 22.87
N PHE A 59 30.07 -16.80 22.07
CA PHE A 59 29.92 -16.13 20.78
C PHE A 59 29.16 -17.04 19.80
N MET A 60 29.56 -18.30 19.72
CA MET A 60 28.93 -19.30 18.84
C MET A 60 27.46 -19.54 19.19
N THR A 61 27.12 -19.69 20.48
CA THR A 61 25.72 -19.90 20.90
C THR A 61 24.85 -18.68 20.63
N LYS A 62 25.39 -17.47 20.79
CA LYS A 62 24.67 -16.24 20.49
C LYS A 62 24.48 -16.03 18.99
N CYS A 63 25.46 -16.36 18.16
CA CYS A 63 25.31 -16.38 16.69
C CYS A 63 24.24 -17.38 16.25
N CYS A 64 24.22 -18.59 16.82
CA CYS A 64 23.20 -19.60 16.53
C CYS A 64 21.79 -19.12 16.94
N PHE A 65 21.66 -18.47 18.10
CA PHE A 65 20.39 -17.91 18.56
C PHE A 65 19.86 -16.82 17.61
N ILE A 66 20.73 -15.93 17.12
CA ILE A 66 20.35 -14.89 16.16
C ILE A 66 19.98 -15.51 14.80
N ALA A 67 20.70 -16.55 14.35
CA ALA A 67 20.36 -17.28 13.12
C ALA A 67 18.97 -17.92 13.22
N ASP A 68 18.65 -18.57 14.36
CA ASP A 68 17.32 -19.17 14.58
C ASP A 68 16.21 -18.10 14.62
N GLN A 69 16.49 -16.91 15.20
CA GLN A 69 15.54 -15.79 15.15
C GLN A 69 15.33 -15.25 13.73
N LEU A 70 16.39 -15.15 12.95
CA LEU A 70 16.33 -14.67 11.57
C LEU A 70 15.56 -15.65 10.66
N ASP A 71 15.77 -16.96 10.84
CA ASP A 71 14.99 -17.99 10.16
C ASP A 71 13.51 -17.92 10.53
N ASN A 72 13.19 -17.67 11.82
CA ASN A 72 11.80 -17.47 12.26
C ASN A 72 11.19 -16.20 11.64
N LEU A 73 11.96 -15.12 11.57
CA LEU A 73 11.57 -13.87 10.90
C LEU A 73 11.24 -14.11 9.42
N GLY A 74 12.06 -14.91 8.73
CA GLY A 74 11.84 -15.34 7.36
C GLY A 74 10.53 -16.11 7.19
N ARG A 75 10.21 -17.01 8.12
CA ARG A 75 8.93 -17.75 8.13
C ARG A 75 7.74 -16.82 8.32
N ILE A 76 7.76 -15.94 9.32
CA ILE A 76 6.68 -14.97 9.57
C ILE A 76 6.46 -14.10 8.32
N ARG A 77 7.55 -13.65 7.69
CA ARG A 77 7.48 -12.89 6.45
C ARG A 77 6.84 -13.68 5.30
N SER A 78 7.25 -14.92 5.09
CA SER A 78 6.66 -15.77 4.04
C SER A 78 5.15 -15.95 4.23
N HIS A 79 4.71 -16.03 5.49
CA HIS A 79 3.31 -16.14 5.83
C HIS A 79 2.55 -14.83 5.53
N LEU A 80 3.10 -13.69 5.94
CA LEU A 80 2.56 -12.37 5.59
C LEU A 80 2.49 -12.14 4.08
N HIS A 81 3.54 -12.53 3.36
CA HIS A 81 3.57 -12.44 1.90
C HIS A 81 2.46 -13.30 1.29
N SER A 82 2.27 -14.54 1.76
CA SER A 82 1.17 -15.40 1.32
C SER A 82 -0.21 -14.79 1.58
N ILE A 83 -0.41 -14.18 2.76
CA ILE A 83 -1.68 -13.50 3.11
C ILE A 83 -1.94 -12.34 2.12
N VAL A 84 -0.92 -11.53 1.85
CA VAL A 84 -1.06 -10.40 0.90
C VAL A 84 -1.35 -10.91 -0.51
N THR A 85 -0.71 -11.99 -0.96
CA THR A 85 -0.95 -12.57 -2.29
C THR A 85 -2.38 -13.09 -2.42
N GLN A 86 -2.87 -13.84 -1.43
CA GLN A 86 -4.26 -14.30 -1.41
C GLN A 86 -5.24 -13.13 -1.38
N LEU A 87 -4.92 -12.07 -0.63
CA LEU A 87 -5.73 -10.85 -0.60
C LEU A 87 -5.79 -10.19 -1.98
N GLN A 88 -4.69 -10.16 -2.74
CA GLN A 88 -4.68 -9.63 -4.11
C GLN A 88 -5.54 -10.45 -5.07
N GLU A 89 -5.56 -11.77 -4.93
CA GLU A 89 -6.41 -12.64 -5.75
C GLU A 89 -7.89 -12.42 -5.45
N VAL A 90 -8.27 -12.37 -4.17
CA VAL A 90 -9.67 -12.20 -3.74
C VAL A 90 -10.19 -10.79 -4.04
N PHE A 91 -9.38 -9.77 -3.75
CA PHE A 91 -9.77 -8.36 -3.89
C PHE A 91 -9.36 -7.74 -5.24
N GLY A 92 -8.76 -8.51 -6.15
CA GLY A 92 -8.26 -7.98 -7.43
C GLY A 92 -9.36 -7.36 -8.29
N LEU A 93 -10.47 -8.08 -8.47
CA LEU A 93 -11.62 -7.59 -9.24
C LEU A 93 -12.27 -6.37 -8.56
N GLN A 94 -12.41 -6.42 -7.24
CA GLN A 94 -12.96 -5.31 -6.47
C GLN A 94 -12.09 -4.05 -6.59
N ALA A 95 -10.77 -4.20 -6.47
CA ALA A 95 -9.85 -3.10 -6.66
C ALA A 95 -10.02 -2.48 -8.05
N LEU A 96 -10.12 -3.29 -9.12
CA LEU A 96 -10.35 -2.78 -10.47
C LEU A 96 -11.65 -1.96 -10.59
N MET A 97 -12.74 -2.46 -10.00
CA MET A 97 -14.02 -1.73 -9.97
C MET A 97 -13.87 -0.39 -9.25
N VAL A 98 -13.23 -0.39 -8.09
CA VAL A 98 -13.01 0.80 -7.26
C VAL A 98 -12.12 1.83 -8.00
N TYR A 99 -11.03 1.39 -8.64
CA TYR A 99 -10.18 2.28 -9.44
C TYR A 99 -10.92 2.91 -10.62
N THR A 100 -11.77 2.13 -11.29
CA THR A 100 -12.60 2.62 -12.41
C THR A 100 -13.65 3.62 -11.93
N GLU A 101 -14.31 3.32 -10.81
CA GLU A 101 -15.30 4.20 -10.18
C GLU A 101 -14.66 5.52 -9.75
N TYR A 102 -13.50 5.49 -9.09
CA TYR A 102 -12.77 6.70 -8.73
C TYR A 102 -12.43 7.53 -9.96
N TYR A 103 -11.91 6.91 -11.01
CA TYR A 103 -11.55 7.60 -12.25
C TYR A 103 -12.74 8.34 -12.89
N ILE A 104 -13.86 7.64 -13.08
CA ILE A 104 -15.07 8.22 -13.68
C ILE A 104 -15.64 9.31 -12.78
N THR A 105 -15.70 9.05 -11.47
CA THR A 105 -16.25 9.99 -10.48
C THR A 105 -15.42 11.27 -10.43
N THR A 106 -14.09 11.19 -10.48
CA THR A 106 -13.25 12.39 -10.47
C THR A 106 -13.42 13.24 -11.71
N ILE A 107 -13.51 12.64 -12.90
CA ILE A 107 -13.80 13.38 -14.13
C ILE A 107 -15.19 14.03 -14.01
N GLY A 108 -16.21 13.28 -13.61
CA GLY A 108 -17.58 13.77 -13.47
C GLY A 108 -17.67 14.94 -12.49
N VAL A 109 -17.03 14.85 -11.32
CA VAL A 109 -17.07 15.92 -10.33
C VAL A 109 -16.26 17.14 -10.77
N SER A 110 -15.12 16.96 -11.44
CA SER A 110 -14.36 18.09 -11.99
C SER A 110 -15.17 18.89 -13.02
N TYR A 111 -15.93 18.20 -13.88
CA TYR A 111 -16.83 18.83 -14.84
C TYR A 111 -18.05 19.47 -14.16
N PHE A 112 -18.60 18.83 -13.14
CA PHE A 112 -19.71 19.39 -12.36
C PHE A 112 -19.31 20.69 -11.65
N LEU A 113 -18.11 20.73 -11.05
CA LEU A 113 -17.56 21.94 -10.44
C LEU A 113 -17.39 23.06 -11.46
N PHE A 114 -16.84 22.75 -12.64
CA PHE A 114 -16.74 23.70 -13.75
C PHE A 114 -18.11 24.23 -14.19
N SER A 115 -19.10 23.34 -14.35
CA SER A 115 -20.46 23.69 -14.76
C SER A 115 -21.15 24.59 -13.74
N MET A 116 -20.98 24.32 -12.43
CA MET A 116 -21.49 25.20 -11.38
C MET A 116 -20.84 26.60 -11.42
N TYR A 117 -19.54 26.67 -11.73
CA TYR A 117 -18.83 27.94 -11.86
C TYR A 117 -19.29 28.73 -13.11
N LYS A 118 -19.43 28.06 -14.26
CA LYS A 118 -19.79 28.69 -15.55
C LYS A 118 -21.26 29.11 -15.64
N TYR A 119 -22.19 28.22 -15.26
CA TYR A 119 -23.64 28.43 -15.48
C TYR A 119 -24.38 29.00 -14.26
N GLY A 120 -23.71 29.14 -13.12
CA GLY A 120 -24.26 29.75 -11.92
C GLY A 120 -25.43 29.00 -11.27
N ASP A 121 -25.85 29.52 -10.10
CA ASP A 121 -26.91 28.96 -9.25
C ASP A 121 -28.32 29.01 -9.87
N THR A 122 -28.49 29.79 -10.96
CA THR A 122 -29.78 30.11 -11.55
C THR A 122 -30.36 29.00 -12.42
N ASN A 123 -29.52 28.13 -13.00
CA ASN A 123 -29.96 27.01 -13.85
C ASN A 123 -29.98 25.66 -13.12
N LEU A 124 -29.11 25.48 -12.13
CA LEU A 124 -29.04 24.29 -11.29
C LEU A 124 -29.89 24.53 -10.03
N ARG A 125 -31.17 24.13 -10.06
CA ARG A 125 -32.13 24.22 -8.93
C ARG A 125 -31.71 23.35 -7.72
N VAL A 126 -30.54 23.62 -7.15
CA VAL A 126 -29.89 22.84 -6.09
C VAL A 126 -29.93 23.67 -4.81
N THR A 127 -30.59 23.16 -3.78
CA THR A 127 -30.69 23.81 -2.47
C THR A 127 -29.29 23.98 -1.84
N THR A 128 -29.06 25.06 -1.10
CA THR A 128 -27.79 25.31 -0.38
C THR A 128 -27.38 24.13 0.52
N LEU A 129 -28.36 23.48 1.16
CA LEU A 129 -28.13 22.31 2.00
C LEU A 129 -27.66 21.08 1.21
N SER A 130 -28.23 20.81 0.04
CA SER A 130 -27.78 19.68 -0.79
C SER A 130 -26.39 19.95 -1.38
N ARG A 131 -26.06 21.21 -1.69
CA ARG A 131 -24.70 21.60 -2.09
C ARG A 131 -23.67 21.28 -0.99
N ILE A 132 -23.94 21.70 0.25
CA ILE A 132 -23.04 21.42 1.40
C ILE A 132 -22.87 19.90 1.59
N LEU A 133 -23.96 19.13 1.53
CA LEU A 133 -23.92 17.67 1.67
C LEU A 133 -23.07 17.01 0.57
N VAL A 134 -23.18 17.46 -0.68
CA VAL A 134 -22.38 16.94 -1.80
C VAL A 134 -20.89 17.23 -1.58
N PHE A 135 -20.53 18.44 -1.12
CA PHE A 135 -19.14 18.76 -0.82
C PHE A 135 -18.57 17.91 0.32
N ILE A 136 -19.33 17.70 1.40
CA ILE A 136 -18.92 16.82 2.50
C ILE A 136 -18.75 15.38 2.02
N TRP A 137 -19.71 14.87 1.26
CA TRP A 137 -19.65 13.52 0.70
C TRP A 137 -18.43 13.35 -0.21
N MET A 138 -18.17 14.32 -1.07
CA MET A 138 -16.99 14.35 -1.94
C MET A 138 -15.69 14.34 -1.12
N ALA A 139 -15.57 15.20 -0.12
CA ALA A 139 -14.38 15.25 0.74
C ALA A 139 -14.13 13.92 1.45
N SER A 140 -15.17 13.30 2.02
CA SER A 140 -15.08 11.99 2.66
C SER A 140 -14.65 10.88 1.68
N TYR A 141 -15.21 10.89 0.46
CA TYR A 141 -14.89 9.92 -0.59
C TYR A 141 -13.42 9.98 -1.01
N TYR A 142 -12.85 11.17 -1.20
CA TYR A 142 -11.43 11.32 -1.52
C TYR A 142 -10.52 11.01 -0.33
N LEU A 143 -10.92 11.36 0.89
CA LEU A 143 -10.14 11.01 2.08
C LEU A 143 -10.01 9.50 2.24
N ASP A 144 -11.10 8.76 2.05
CA ASP A 144 -11.07 7.29 2.10
C ASP A 144 -10.16 6.68 1.02
N ALA A 145 -10.24 7.23 -0.21
CA ALA A 145 -9.37 6.83 -1.31
C ALA A 145 -7.87 7.05 -0.98
N LEU A 146 -7.55 8.23 -0.44
CA LEU A 146 -6.18 8.58 -0.06
C LEU A 146 -5.67 7.72 1.08
N MET A 147 -6.51 7.39 2.07
CA MET A 147 -6.13 6.49 3.16
C MET A 147 -5.83 5.08 2.64
N ASN A 148 -6.68 4.53 1.77
CA ASN A 148 -6.48 3.22 1.14
C ASN A 148 -5.21 3.20 0.28
N LEU A 149 -4.97 4.25 -0.50
CA LEU A 149 -3.75 4.34 -1.29
C LEU A 149 -2.50 4.47 -0.41
N ALA A 150 -2.57 5.29 0.64
CA ALA A 150 -1.45 5.50 1.54
C ALA A 150 -1.06 4.21 2.27
N ILE A 151 -2.01 3.40 2.72
CA ILE A 151 -1.68 2.15 3.42
C ILE A 151 -0.97 1.16 2.49
N ILE A 152 -1.42 1.03 1.23
CA ILE A 152 -0.80 0.17 0.22
C ILE A 152 0.65 0.60 -0.04
N LEU A 153 0.87 1.89 -0.32
CA LEU A 153 2.19 2.45 -0.58
C LEU A 153 3.13 2.33 0.65
N GLN A 154 2.57 2.50 1.85
CA GLN A 154 3.34 2.36 3.10
C GLN A 154 3.77 0.92 3.37
N VAL A 155 2.93 -0.08 3.08
CA VAL A 155 3.32 -1.49 3.22
C VAL A 155 4.46 -1.85 2.27
N GLN A 156 4.39 -1.41 1.02
CA GLN A 156 5.49 -1.58 0.05
C GLN A 156 6.78 -0.88 0.53
N GLY A 157 6.65 0.33 1.06
CA GLY A 157 7.77 1.09 1.62
C GLY A 157 8.39 0.41 2.85
N ASP A 158 7.59 -0.16 3.74
CA ASP A 158 8.06 -0.88 4.92
C ASP A 158 8.81 -2.17 4.53
N GLU A 159 8.41 -2.88 3.47
CA GLU A 159 9.18 -4.01 2.94
C GLU A 159 10.51 -3.55 2.30
N GLN A 160 10.49 -2.46 1.52
CA GLN A 160 11.72 -1.90 0.94
C GLN A 160 12.70 -1.46 2.05
N LYS A 161 12.18 -0.97 3.18
CA LYS A 161 12.99 -0.63 4.35
C LYS A 161 13.65 -1.87 4.96
N MET A 162 12.93 -2.99 5.05
CA MET A 162 13.49 -4.29 5.45
C MET A 162 14.68 -4.66 4.56
N SER A 163 14.53 -4.52 3.25
CA SER A 163 15.61 -4.77 2.29
C SER A 163 16.85 -3.93 2.52
N ARG A 164 16.68 -2.65 2.85
CA ARG A 164 17.80 -1.75 3.12
C ARG A 164 18.50 -2.13 4.42
N ILE A 165 17.74 -2.48 5.46
CA ILE A 165 18.28 -2.94 6.74
C ILE A 165 19.09 -4.22 6.53
N LEU A 166 18.57 -5.21 5.79
CA LEU A 166 19.32 -6.42 5.43
C LEU A 166 20.59 -6.14 4.63
N ALA A 167 20.59 -5.11 3.76
CA ALA A 167 21.78 -4.73 3.00
C ALA A 167 22.91 -4.13 3.86
N GLU A 168 22.61 -3.62 5.06
CA GLU A 168 23.63 -3.17 6.03
C GLU A 168 24.52 -4.32 6.54
N ARG A 169 24.17 -5.59 6.28
CA ARG A 169 25.00 -6.78 6.54
C ARG A 169 26.38 -6.70 5.87
N THR A 170 26.49 -5.98 4.75
CA THR A 170 27.77 -5.76 4.06
C THR A 170 28.83 -5.03 4.91
N LEU A 171 28.43 -4.47 6.06
CA LEU A 171 29.31 -3.76 6.99
C LEU A 171 29.88 -4.64 8.12
N PHE A 172 29.55 -5.94 8.19
CA PHE A 172 30.06 -6.82 9.24
C PHE A 172 31.55 -7.15 9.03
N ALA A 173 32.33 -7.27 10.12
CA ALA A 173 33.73 -7.67 10.03
C ALA A 173 33.85 -9.17 9.69
N PRO A 174 34.86 -9.58 8.92
CA PRO A 174 35.10 -10.99 8.61
C PRO A 174 35.39 -11.77 9.90
N GLY A 175 34.58 -12.79 10.20
CA GLY A 175 34.70 -13.60 11.43
C GLY A 175 33.38 -13.97 12.11
N LEU A 176 32.22 -13.68 11.50
CA LEU A 176 30.93 -14.20 11.96
C LEU A 176 30.82 -15.71 11.68
N ASP A 177 29.96 -16.40 12.44
CA ASP A 177 29.67 -17.82 12.25
C ASP A 177 29.01 -18.08 10.88
N VAL A 178 29.44 -19.15 10.19
CA VAL A 178 28.99 -19.54 8.84
C VAL A 178 27.48 -19.74 8.80
N ARG A 179 26.88 -20.29 9.87
CA ARG A 179 25.41 -20.48 9.95
C ARG A 179 24.64 -19.17 9.94
N LEU A 180 25.19 -18.13 10.58
CA LEU A 180 24.55 -16.82 10.63
C LEU A 180 24.60 -16.14 9.27
N GLU A 181 25.75 -16.24 8.58
CA GLU A 181 25.91 -15.74 7.21
C GLU A 181 24.94 -16.42 6.24
N GLU A 182 24.79 -17.74 6.32
CA GLU A 182 23.88 -18.51 5.49
C GLU A 182 22.40 -18.11 5.70
N SER A 183 21.99 -17.88 6.95
CA SER A 183 20.61 -17.43 7.25
C SER A 183 20.33 -16.02 6.69
N PHE A 184 21.31 -15.11 6.76
CA PHE A 184 21.20 -13.78 6.13
C PHE A 184 21.10 -13.88 4.60
N GLU A 185 21.93 -14.71 3.97
CA GLU A 185 21.90 -14.90 2.51
C GLU A 185 20.59 -15.53 2.06
N ASN A 186 20.11 -16.55 2.76
CA ASN A 186 18.81 -17.16 2.48
C ASN A 186 17.67 -16.14 2.58
N THR A 187 17.68 -15.30 3.62
CA THR A 187 16.65 -14.27 3.81
C THR A 187 16.71 -13.19 2.71
N GLN A 188 17.92 -12.79 2.31
CA GLN A 188 18.12 -11.82 1.23
C GLN A 188 17.73 -12.40 -0.14
N ILE A 189 18.06 -13.66 -0.41
CA ILE A 189 17.66 -14.35 -1.64
C ILE A 189 16.13 -14.45 -1.70
N GLN A 190 15.47 -14.83 -0.60
CA GLN A 190 14.01 -14.89 -0.55
C GLN A 190 13.36 -13.52 -0.79
N LEU A 191 13.97 -12.45 -0.28
CA LEU A 191 13.53 -11.07 -0.50
C LEU A 191 13.66 -10.60 -1.95
N VAL A 192 14.79 -10.90 -2.59
CA VAL A 192 15.02 -10.54 -4.00
C VAL A 192 14.18 -11.40 -4.94
N ARG A 193 14.00 -12.69 -4.61
CA ARG A 193 13.22 -13.62 -5.42
C ARG A 193 11.73 -13.27 -5.43
N ASN A 194 11.17 -12.90 -4.28
CA ASN A 194 9.75 -12.59 -4.13
C ASN A 194 9.55 -11.19 -3.49
N PRO A 195 9.74 -10.11 -4.26
CA PRO A 195 9.40 -8.77 -3.79
C PRO A 195 7.87 -8.64 -3.66
N LEU A 196 7.38 -7.95 -2.62
CA LEU A 196 5.96 -7.64 -2.45
C LEU A 196 5.53 -6.62 -3.50
N LYS A 197 5.14 -7.11 -4.67
CA LYS A 197 4.46 -6.30 -5.68
C LYS A 197 2.97 -6.38 -5.42
N MET A 198 2.34 -5.24 -5.20
CA MET A 198 0.88 -5.18 -5.14
C MET A 198 0.35 -4.78 -6.49
N ASN A 199 -0.33 -5.70 -7.15
CA ASN A 199 -0.95 -5.46 -8.44
C ASN A 199 -2.46 -5.39 -8.28
N VAL A 200 -3.10 -4.48 -9.02
CA VAL A 200 -4.54 -4.52 -9.20
C VAL A 200 -4.84 -5.56 -10.26
N MET A 201 -5.36 -6.72 -9.85
CA MET A 201 -5.76 -7.81 -10.75
C MET A 201 -4.66 -8.23 -11.75
N HIS A 202 -3.38 -8.13 -11.37
CA HIS A 202 -2.23 -8.32 -12.27
C HIS A 202 -2.15 -7.37 -13.50
N LEU A 203 -3.06 -6.39 -13.63
CA LEU A 203 -3.11 -5.46 -14.76
C LEU A 203 -2.10 -4.34 -14.63
N PHE A 204 -1.99 -3.75 -13.45
CA PHE A 204 -1.01 -2.70 -13.18
C PHE A 204 -0.51 -2.74 -11.73
N PRO A 205 0.78 -2.45 -11.51
CA PRO A 205 1.34 -2.41 -10.17
C PRO A 205 0.97 -1.07 -9.49
N THR A 206 0.52 -1.14 -8.24
CA THR A 206 0.15 0.04 -7.43
C THR A 206 1.41 0.66 -6.86
N ASN A 207 2.09 1.47 -7.68
CA ASN A 207 3.35 2.11 -7.34
C ASN A 207 3.15 3.63 -7.31
N TYR A 208 4.05 4.36 -6.64
CA TYR A 208 4.07 5.84 -6.68
C TYR A 208 4.06 6.41 -8.11
N SER A 209 4.78 5.80 -9.05
CA SER A 209 4.81 6.25 -10.44
C SER A 209 3.45 6.10 -11.14
N ASN A 210 2.80 4.94 -10.96
CA ASN A 210 1.54 4.65 -11.66
C ASN A 210 0.38 5.43 -11.06
N THR A 211 0.37 5.62 -9.75
CA THR A 211 -0.62 6.47 -9.07
C THR A 211 -0.49 7.93 -9.49
N THR A 212 0.74 8.44 -9.61
CA THR A 212 0.98 9.80 -10.12
C THR A 212 0.52 9.92 -11.59
N ALA A 213 0.84 8.94 -12.44
CA ALA A 213 0.39 8.92 -13.83
C ALA A 213 -1.15 8.88 -13.95
N MET A 214 -1.82 8.12 -13.10
CA MET A 214 -3.29 8.06 -13.06
C MET A 214 -3.88 9.41 -12.68
N ILE A 215 -3.36 10.07 -11.64
CA ILE A 215 -3.78 11.42 -11.24
C ILE A 215 -3.58 12.41 -12.41
N SER A 216 -2.43 12.37 -13.07
CA SER A 216 -2.16 13.23 -14.23
C SER A 216 -3.14 12.97 -15.39
N SER A 217 -3.48 11.70 -15.66
CA SER A 217 -4.43 11.35 -16.71
C SER A 217 -5.83 11.90 -16.43
N VAL A 218 -6.26 11.87 -15.17
CA VAL A 218 -7.54 12.44 -14.74
C VAL A 218 -7.56 13.95 -15.00
N PHE A 219 -6.53 14.68 -14.56
CA PHE A 219 -6.45 16.12 -14.82
C PHE A 219 -6.47 16.44 -16.32
N MET A 220 -5.72 15.69 -17.13
CA MET A 220 -5.63 15.93 -18.56
C MET A 220 -6.96 15.69 -19.27
N ASN A 221 -7.67 14.62 -18.91
CA ASN A 221 -8.99 14.31 -19.48
C ASN A 221 -10.06 15.29 -19.01
N SER A 222 -10.04 15.69 -17.73
CA SER A 222 -10.91 16.74 -17.21
C SER A 222 -10.72 18.07 -17.93
N ILE A 223 -9.47 18.50 -18.13
CA ILE A 223 -9.15 19.74 -18.86
C ILE A 223 -9.61 19.66 -20.31
N SER A 224 -9.35 18.53 -20.98
CA SER A 224 -9.77 18.32 -22.37
C SER A 224 -11.28 18.42 -22.53
N LEU A 225 -12.04 17.86 -21.58
CA LEU A 225 -13.50 17.90 -21.60
C LEU A 225 -14.04 19.31 -21.37
N ILE A 226 -13.42 20.08 -20.48
CA ILE A 226 -13.72 21.50 -20.26
C ILE A 226 -13.39 22.34 -21.51
N GLN A 227 -12.23 22.12 -22.13
CA GLN A 227 -11.84 22.81 -23.36
C GLN A 227 -12.80 22.51 -24.51
N TYR A 228 -13.24 21.27 -24.63
CA TYR A 228 -14.22 20.86 -25.63
C TYR A 228 -15.57 21.59 -25.43
N ASP A 229 -16.04 21.73 -24.19
CA ASP A 229 -17.25 22.48 -23.89
C ASP A 229 -17.10 23.97 -24.23
N MET A 230 -15.97 24.60 -23.90
CA MET A 230 -15.69 25.99 -24.26
C MET A 230 -15.56 26.24 -25.78
N ALA A 231 -15.14 25.24 -26.55
CA ALA A 231 -14.96 25.38 -27.99
C ALA A 231 -16.28 25.27 -28.78
N ASN A 232 -17.28 24.57 -28.23
CA ASN A 232 -18.54 24.27 -28.91
C ASN A 232 -19.75 25.05 -28.34
N PHE A 233 -19.55 25.87 -27.29
CA PHE A 233 -20.55 26.74 -26.66
C PHE A 233 -19.93 28.04 -26.14
#